data_AF-A0A930FCW6-F1
#
_entry.id   AF-A0A930FCW6-F1
#
_cell.length_a   1.000
_cell.length_b   1.000
_cell.length_c   1.000
_cell.angle_alpha   90.00
_cell.angle_beta   90.00
_cell.angle_gamma   90.00
#
_symmetry.space_group_name_H-M   'P 1'
#
loop_
_entity.id
_entity.type
_entity.pdbx_description
1 polymer ?
#
loop_
_entity_poly.entity_id
_entity_poly.type
_entity_poly.pdbx_seq_one_letter_code
_entity_poly.pdbx_strand_id
1 'polypeptide(L)'
;SAEYDRNRLLLRWGPSVRDKEQNISFQFDKVDQNYYLRQVVVGDSFKEYRKGKETTDWSVLSPKDLERLKKGDKETGEGGTALSEVLKKHPVPSEIVITTERDVDNKIISNRLIAEVTYKTEDGYEYLLFVGQPDGNFLYIKSEEM
;
A
#
# COMPACT_ATOMS: atom_id res chain seq x y z
N SER A 1 -12.08 -0.21 -16.53
CA SER A 1 -12.21 -1.59 -17.03
C SER A 1 -11.90 -2.57 -15.91
N ALA A 2 -12.32 -3.82 -16.07
CA ALA A 2 -11.95 -4.92 -15.17
C ALA A 2 -11.32 -6.04 -16.00
N GLU A 3 -10.18 -6.54 -15.57
CA GLU A 3 -9.46 -7.67 -16.18
C GLU A 3 -9.31 -8.77 -15.14
N TYR A 4 -9.71 -10.00 -15.49
CA TYR A 4 -9.56 -11.18 -14.64
C TYR A 4 -8.70 -12.22 -15.35
N ASP A 5 -7.64 -12.66 -14.68
CA ASP A 5 -6.77 -13.75 -15.12
C ASP A 5 -6.50 -14.67 -13.95
N ARG A 6 -7.43 -15.61 -13.71
CA ARG A 6 -7.41 -16.72 -12.72
C ARG A 6 -7.03 -16.31 -11.28
N ASN A 7 -5.77 -15.96 -11.08
CA ASN A 7 -5.16 -15.57 -9.82
C ASN A 7 -5.10 -14.05 -9.62
N ARG A 8 -5.60 -13.25 -10.58
CA ARG A 8 -5.57 -11.78 -10.49
C ARG A 8 -6.86 -11.15 -10.99
N LEU A 9 -7.37 -10.18 -10.24
CA LEU A 9 -8.40 -9.24 -10.67
C LEU A 9 -7.80 -7.84 -10.66
N LEU A 10 -7.77 -7.19 -11.82
CA LEU A 10 -7.29 -5.83 -11.99
C LEU A 10 -8.48 -4.92 -12.29
N LEU A 11 -8.71 -3.94 -11.44
CA LEU A 11 -9.66 -2.86 -11.65
C LEU A 11 -8.90 -1.62 -12.08
N ARG A 12 -9.23 -1.07 -13.24
CA ARG A 12 -8.68 0.19 -13.75
C ARG A 12 -9.79 1.22 -13.86
N TRP A 13 -9.56 2.44 -13.43
CA TRP A 13 -10.47 3.55 -13.71
C TRP A 13 -9.69 4.78 -14.16
N GLY A 14 -10.14 5.35 -15.29
CA GLY A 14 -9.86 6.74 -15.67
C GLY A 14 -10.91 7.66 -15.04
N PRO A 15 -10.72 8.98 -15.03
CA PRO A 15 -11.17 9.88 -13.99
C PRO A 15 -12.63 10.30 -14.08
N SER A 16 -13.21 10.70 -12.94
CA SER A 16 -14.19 11.79 -12.89
C SER A 16 -13.55 13.17 -12.68
N VAL A 17 -12.22 13.32 -12.45
CA VAL A 17 -11.60 14.66 -12.26
C VAL A 17 -10.16 14.88 -12.78
N ARG A 18 -9.33 13.87 -13.09
CA ARG A 18 -7.93 14.08 -13.56
C ARG A 18 -7.47 12.97 -14.50
N ASP A 19 -7.41 13.20 -15.82
CA ASP A 19 -7.06 12.29 -16.96
C ASP A 19 -6.00 11.18 -16.75
N LYS A 20 -6.15 10.34 -15.72
CA LYS A 20 -5.13 9.44 -15.17
C LYS A 20 -5.82 8.14 -14.76
N GLU A 21 -5.27 7.03 -15.21
CA GLU A 21 -5.69 5.72 -14.76
C GLU A 21 -5.16 5.48 -13.34
N GLN A 22 -6.07 5.31 -12.37
CA GLN A 22 -5.73 4.64 -11.12
C GLN A 22 -6.10 3.16 -11.27
N ASN A 23 -5.32 2.29 -10.64
CA ASN A 23 -5.61 0.88 -10.64
C ASN A 23 -5.59 0.29 -9.22
N ILE A 24 -6.45 -0.71 -9.03
CA ILE A 24 -6.40 -1.63 -7.90
C ILE A 24 -6.19 -3.02 -8.47
N SER A 25 -5.09 -3.65 -8.10
CA SER A 25 -4.84 -5.06 -8.41
C SER A 25 -5.10 -5.90 -7.17
N PHE A 26 -6.07 -6.80 -7.25
CA PHE A 26 -6.24 -7.88 -6.30
C PHE A 26 -5.53 -9.11 -6.84
N GLN A 27 -4.64 -9.71 -6.06
CA GLN A 27 -4.02 -10.98 -6.38
C GLN A 27 -4.48 -12.04 -5.39
N PHE A 28 -4.65 -13.27 -5.87
CA PHE A 28 -5.18 -14.39 -5.11
C PHE A 28 -4.23 -15.58 -5.19
N ASP A 29 -4.03 -16.26 -4.07
CA ASP A 29 -3.37 -17.57 -4.03
C ASP A 29 -4.46 -18.65 -4.07
N LYS A 30 -4.25 -19.67 -4.92
CA LYS A 30 -5.08 -20.86 -4.91
C LYS A 30 -4.52 -21.83 -3.87
N VAL A 31 -5.30 -22.13 -2.84
CA VAL A 31 -4.98 -23.14 -1.82
C VAL A 31 -6.10 -24.18 -1.86
N ASP A 32 -5.72 -25.43 -2.16
CA ASP A 32 -6.63 -26.53 -2.46
C ASP A 32 -7.65 -26.17 -3.56
N GLN A 33 -8.94 -26.16 -3.23
CA GLN A 33 -10.05 -25.81 -4.13
C GLN A 33 -10.55 -24.37 -3.97
N ASN A 34 -9.92 -23.57 -3.10
CA ASN A 34 -10.36 -22.20 -2.78
C ASN A 34 -9.32 -21.15 -3.21
N TYR A 35 -9.77 -19.91 -3.37
CA TYR A 35 -8.92 -18.75 -3.66
C TYR A 35 -8.92 -17.81 -2.46
N TYR A 36 -7.72 -17.45 -2.00
CA TYR A 36 -7.52 -16.54 -0.87
C TYR A 36 -6.85 -15.27 -1.38
N LEU A 37 -7.32 -14.11 -0.92
CA LEU A 37 -6.72 -12.83 -1.28
C LEU A 37 -5.27 -12.81 -0.76
N ARG A 38 -4.33 -12.70 -1.69
CA ARG A 38 -2.89 -12.62 -1.41
C ARG A 38 -2.49 -11.19 -1.09
N GLN A 39 -2.86 -10.26 -1.98
CA GLN A 39 -2.52 -8.85 -1.85
C GLN A 39 -3.47 -7.95 -2.62
N VAL A 40 -3.60 -6.72 -2.13
CA VAL A 40 -4.24 -5.59 -2.82
C VAL A 40 -3.17 -4.54 -3.06
N VAL A 41 -2.94 -4.19 -4.32
CA VAL A 41 -2.04 -3.10 -4.69
C VAL A 41 -2.88 -1.95 -5.20
N VAL A 42 -2.75 -0.79 -4.57
CA VAL A 42 -3.39 0.47 -4.97
C VAL A 42 -2.32 1.44 -5.38
N GLY A 43 -2.39 1.91 -6.61
CA GLY A 43 -1.43 2.88 -7.12
C GLY A 43 -1.41 2.89 -8.63
N ASP A 44 -0.29 3.30 -9.17
CA ASP A 44 -0.03 3.24 -10.60
C ASP A 44 0.85 2.00 -10.84
N SER A 45 0.28 0.83 -10.50
CA SER A 45 1.01 -0.42 -10.24
C SER A 45 1.52 -1.16 -11.48
N PHE A 46 1.93 -0.42 -12.51
CA PHE A 46 2.77 -1.00 -13.53
C PHE A 46 3.93 -0.07 -13.91
N LYS A 47 5.09 -0.32 -13.31
CA LYS A 47 6.39 0.16 -13.83
C LYS A 47 6.58 -0.19 -15.33
N GLU A 48 6.00 -1.29 -15.81
CA GLU A 48 6.09 -1.72 -17.22
C GLU A 48 5.32 -0.84 -18.21
N TYR A 49 4.21 -0.22 -17.81
CA TYR A 49 3.43 0.68 -18.69
C TYR A 49 3.91 2.14 -18.62
N ARG A 50 4.94 2.41 -17.80
CA ARG A 50 5.51 3.75 -17.55
C ARG A 50 6.81 4.03 -18.30
N LYS A 51 7.18 3.23 -19.32
CA LYS A 51 8.28 3.62 -20.22
C LYS A 51 7.99 4.99 -20.85
N GLY A 52 8.55 6.06 -20.25
CA GLY A 52 8.55 7.42 -20.79
C GLY A 52 7.60 8.45 -20.17
N LYS A 53 6.97 8.23 -19.01
CA LYS A 53 6.21 9.29 -18.31
C LYS A 53 6.67 9.44 -16.86
N GLU A 54 7.48 10.45 -16.58
CA GLU A 54 7.71 10.94 -15.22
C GLU A 54 6.38 11.45 -14.66
N THR A 55 5.75 10.71 -13.76
CA THR A 55 4.58 11.20 -13.04
C THR A 55 5.07 11.97 -11.81
N THR A 56 5.17 13.29 -11.93
CA THR A 56 5.73 14.21 -10.93
C THR A 56 4.78 14.60 -9.79
N ASP A 57 3.55 14.07 -9.76
CA ASP A 57 2.47 14.58 -8.89
C ASP A 57 2.25 13.79 -7.59
N TRP A 58 3.23 12.99 -7.15
CA TRP A 58 3.15 12.35 -5.85
C TRP A 58 3.25 13.39 -4.73
N SER A 59 2.52 13.14 -3.64
CA SER A 59 2.72 13.91 -2.42
C SER A 59 4.12 13.63 -1.89
N VAL A 60 4.93 14.69 -1.76
CA VAL A 60 6.25 14.58 -1.14
C VAL A 60 6.05 14.51 0.37
N LEU A 61 6.61 13.47 0.98
CA LEU A 61 6.67 13.33 2.43
C LEU A 61 7.96 14.00 2.92
N SER A 62 7.83 15.05 3.73
CA SER A 62 9.00 15.75 4.27
C SER A 62 9.60 14.99 5.47
N PRO A 63 10.91 15.11 5.74
CA PRO A 63 11.52 14.52 6.94
C PRO A 63 10.82 14.95 8.24
N LYS A 64 10.40 16.22 8.32
CA LYS A 64 9.65 16.75 9.47
C LYS A 64 8.29 16.08 9.66
N ASP A 65 7.64 15.66 8.58
CA ASP A 65 6.36 14.98 8.66
C ASP A 65 6.52 13.50 8.98
N LEU A 66 7.61 12.88 8.53
CA LEU A 66 8.03 11.54 8.93
C LEU A 66 8.34 11.48 10.44
N GLU A 67 9.11 12.44 10.96
CA GLU A 67 9.44 12.55 12.39
C GLU A 67 8.22 12.74 13.30
N ARG A 68 7.12 13.27 12.75
CA ARG A 68 5.86 13.47 13.49
C ARG A 68 5.01 12.21 13.58
N LEU A 69 5.28 11.18 12.77
CA LEU A 69 4.55 9.94 12.83
C LEU A 69 4.84 9.25 14.17
N LYS A 70 3.79 8.98 14.94
CA LYS A 70 3.91 8.21 16.17
C LYS A 70 3.99 6.74 15.81
N LYS A 71 5.09 6.11 16.20
CA LYS A 71 5.24 4.66 16.10
C LYS A 71 4.38 3.99 17.17
N GLY A 72 3.46 3.13 16.74
CA GLY A 72 2.67 2.29 17.62
C GLY A 72 3.41 1.04 18.07
N ASP A 73 2.72 0.24 18.87
CA ASP A 73 3.19 -1.10 19.22
C ASP A 73 3.43 -1.94 17.96
N LYS A 74 4.51 -2.73 17.93
CA LYS A 74 4.89 -3.46 16.72
C LYS A 74 3.85 -4.51 16.34
N GLU A 75 3.18 -5.14 17.30
CA GLU A 75 2.25 -6.23 17.07
C GLU A 75 0.82 -5.74 16.89
N THR A 76 0.41 -4.76 17.70
CA THR A 76 -0.98 -4.29 17.69
C THR A 76 -1.16 -2.99 16.90
N GLY A 77 -0.11 -2.18 16.73
CA GLY A 77 -0.19 -0.84 16.17
C GLY A 77 -0.71 0.22 17.14
N GLU A 78 -1.06 -0.18 18.37
CA GLU A 78 -1.66 0.72 19.36
C GLU A 78 -0.77 1.93 19.64
N GLY A 79 -1.38 3.12 19.68
CA GLY A 79 -0.66 4.40 19.82
C GLY A 79 -0.01 4.94 18.55
N GLY A 80 -0.07 4.18 17.44
CA GLY A 80 0.48 4.58 16.15
C GLY A 80 -0.37 5.63 15.42
N THR A 81 0.27 6.41 14.54
CA THR A 81 -0.44 7.33 13.63
C THR A 81 -1.27 6.55 12.62
N ALA A 82 -2.53 6.95 12.41
CA ALA A 82 -3.40 6.28 11.44
C ALA A 82 -3.01 6.62 9.99
N LEU A 83 -3.06 5.63 9.10
CA LEU A 83 -2.84 5.82 7.67
C LEU A 83 -3.79 6.88 7.08
N SER A 84 -5.03 6.94 7.55
CA SER A 84 -6.00 7.94 7.13
C SER A 84 -5.58 9.38 7.46
N GLU A 85 -4.83 9.59 8.54
CA GLU A 85 -4.26 10.90 8.87
C GLU A 85 -3.11 11.26 7.92
N VAL A 86 -2.26 10.30 7.58
CA VAL A 86 -1.18 10.50 6.61
C VAL A 86 -1.77 10.83 5.23
N LEU A 87 -2.76 10.06 4.77
CA LEU A 87 -3.44 10.29 3.48
C LEU A 87 -4.22 11.61 3.43
N LYS A 88 -4.75 12.11 4.56
CA LYS A 88 -5.38 13.44 4.59
C LYS A 88 -4.38 14.56 4.28
N LYS A 89 -3.12 14.40 4.70
CA LYS A 89 -2.07 15.41 4.52
C LYS A 89 -1.27 15.20 3.23
N HIS A 90 -1.02 13.94 2.87
CA HIS A 90 -0.27 13.51 1.70
C HIS A 90 -1.15 12.55 0.88
N PRO A 91 -2.14 13.04 0.11
CA PRO A 91 -3.20 12.22 -0.46
C PRO A 91 -2.78 11.31 -1.61
N VAL A 92 -1.57 11.48 -2.15
CA VAL A 92 -1.10 10.74 -3.34
C VAL A 92 0.24 10.05 -3.01
N PRO A 93 0.22 8.88 -2.32
CA PRO A 93 1.40 8.04 -2.23
C PRO A 93 1.81 7.53 -3.60
N SER A 94 3.06 7.05 -3.69
CA SER A 94 3.56 6.38 -4.90
C SER A 94 2.92 5.01 -5.08
N GLU A 95 2.73 4.28 -3.97
CA GLU A 95 2.15 2.93 -3.96
C GLU A 95 1.60 2.60 -2.57
N ILE A 96 0.53 1.81 -2.51
CA ILE A 96 0.05 1.13 -1.30
C ILE A 96 -0.07 -0.37 -1.63
N VAL A 97 0.60 -1.21 -0.87
CA VAL A 97 0.49 -2.68 -0.95
C VAL A 97 -0.08 -3.18 0.37
N ILE A 98 -1.23 -3.85 0.32
CA ILE A 98 -1.87 -4.48 1.49
C ILE A 98 -1.76 -5.98 1.34
N THR A 99 -1.12 -6.64 2.29
CA THR A 99 -0.95 -8.10 2.31
C THR A 99 -1.35 -8.67 3.66
N THR A 100 -1.54 -9.98 3.73
CA THR A 100 -1.44 -10.70 5.01
C THR A 100 0.02 -10.80 5.43
N GLU A 101 0.28 -10.93 6.72
CA GLU A 101 1.61 -11.16 7.27
C GLU A 101 2.17 -12.51 6.79
N ARG A 102 3.39 -12.48 6.25
CA ARG A 102 4.04 -13.62 5.60
C ARG A 102 5.48 -13.79 6.06
N ASP A 103 5.98 -15.02 5.99
CA ASP A 103 7.38 -15.34 6.29
C ASP A 103 8.30 -15.04 5.09
N VAL A 104 9.59 -15.31 5.27
CA VAL A 104 10.62 -15.15 4.23
C VAL A 104 10.40 -16.06 3.01
N ASP A 105 9.66 -17.16 3.16
CA ASP A 105 9.24 -18.05 2.07
C ASP A 105 7.91 -17.59 1.44
N ASN A 106 7.39 -16.44 1.86
CA ASN A 106 6.12 -15.85 1.43
C ASN A 106 4.89 -16.73 1.78
N LYS A 107 4.99 -17.58 2.81
CA LYS A 107 3.88 -18.34 3.38
C LYS A 107 3.11 -17.46 4.37
N ILE A 108 1.79 -17.63 4.41
CA ILE A 108 0.93 -16.91 5.36
C ILE A 108 1.25 -17.38 6.77
N ILE A 109 1.75 -16.47 7.61
CA ILE A 109 1.97 -16.73 9.05
C ILE A 109 0.69 -16.44 9.82
N SER A 110 0.01 -15.35 9.47
CA SER A 110 -1.20 -14.91 10.16
C SER A 110 -2.14 -14.16 9.21
N ASN A 111 -3.42 -14.04 9.59
CA ASN A 111 -4.40 -13.23 8.86
C ASN A 111 -4.28 -11.73 9.17
N ARG A 112 -3.25 -11.33 9.92
CA ARG A 112 -2.96 -9.93 10.23
C ARG A 112 -2.65 -9.20 8.93
N LEU A 113 -3.30 -8.06 8.71
CA LEU A 113 -3.07 -7.25 7.52
C LEU A 113 -1.95 -6.25 7.76
N ILE A 114 -1.04 -6.15 6.80
CA ILE A 114 0.02 -5.16 6.76
C ILE A 114 -0.18 -4.32 5.50
N ALA A 115 -0.18 -3.00 5.65
CA ALA A 115 -0.14 -2.05 4.55
C ALA A 115 1.26 -1.41 4.49
N GLU A 116 1.95 -1.63 3.38
CA GLU A 116 3.17 -0.94 3.02
C GLU A 116 2.82 0.24 2.10
N VAL A 117 3.21 1.45 2.50
CA VAL A 117 2.88 2.67 1.78
C VAL A 117 4.15 3.40 1.40
N THR A 118 4.40 3.51 0.10
CA THR A 118 5.58 4.19 -0.43
C THR A 118 5.26 5.65 -0.72
N TYR A 119 6.01 6.57 -0.13
CA TYR A 119 5.97 8.00 -0.45
C TYR A 119 7.26 8.44 -1.13
N LYS A 120 7.15 9.44 -2.02
CA LYS A 120 8.32 10.15 -2.52
C LYS A 120 8.84 11.10 -1.44
N THR A 121 10.16 11.18 -1.28
CA THR A 121 10.84 12.18 -0.47
C THR A 121 11.71 13.08 -1.36
N GLU A 122 12.39 14.07 -0.77
CA GLU A 122 13.34 14.91 -1.51
C GLU A 122 14.52 14.08 -2.06
N ASP A 123 14.96 13.07 -1.29
CA ASP A 123 16.15 12.27 -1.59
C ASP A 123 15.84 10.88 -2.20
N GLY A 124 14.57 10.52 -2.37
CA GLY A 124 14.18 9.21 -2.90
C GLY A 124 12.76 8.81 -2.53
N TYR A 125 12.63 7.69 -1.82
CA TYR A 125 11.36 7.15 -1.35
C TYR A 125 11.48 6.67 0.09
N GLU A 126 10.36 6.72 0.80
CA GLU A 126 10.20 6.19 2.14
C GLU A 126 9.06 5.18 2.18
N TYR A 127 9.29 4.10 2.93
CA TYR A 127 8.40 2.94 3.01
C TYR A 127 7.78 2.88 4.39
N LEU A 128 6.50 3.20 4.51
CA LEU A 128 5.80 3.22 5.80
C LEU A 128 5.00 1.93 5.99
N LEU A 129 5.20 1.22 7.10
CA LEU A 129 4.41 0.04 7.44
C LEU A 129 3.29 0.38 8.43
N PHE A 130 2.11 -0.15 8.15
CA PHE A 130 0.94 -0.04 9.00
C PHE A 130 0.31 -1.41 9.23
N VAL A 131 -0.21 -1.63 10.44
CA VAL A 131 -0.97 -2.84 10.78
C VAL A 131 -2.47 -2.55 10.78
N GLY A 132 -3.23 -3.40 10.10
CA GLY A 132 -4.68 -3.35 10.04
C GLY A 132 -5.33 -3.70 11.39
N GLN A 133 -6.33 -2.91 11.75
CA GLN A 133 -7.10 -2.99 13.00
C GLN A 133 -8.47 -3.64 12.75
N PRO A 134 -9.12 -4.20 13.80
CA PRO A 134 -10.46 -4.77 13.68
C PRO A 134 -11.53 -3.77 13.21
N ASP A 135 -11.34 -2.48 13.46
CA ASP A 135 -12.25 -1.40 13.03
C ASP A 135 -12.00 -0.93 11.58
N GLY A 136 -11.04 -1.54 10.87
CA GLY A 136 -10.65 -1.21 9.51
C GLY A 136 -9.61 -0.08 9.39
N ASN A 137 -9.13 0.48 10.51
CA ASN A 137 -8.01 1.40 10.50
C ASN A 137 -6.68 0.68 10.24
N PHE A 138 -5.66 1.46 9.87
CA PHE A 138 -4.28 0.99 9.73
C PHE A 138 -3.39 1.92 10.56
N LEU A 139 -2.62 1.37 11.50
CA LEU A 139 -1.80 2.14 12.44
C LEU A 139 -0.31 1.94 12.18
N TYR A 140 0.45 3.03 12.18
CA TYR A 140 1.87 3.06 11.82
C TYR A 140 2.73 2.29 12.82
N ILE A 141 3.53 1.34 12.33
CA ILE A 141 4.39 0.49 13.16
C ILE A 141 5.89 0.65 12.90
N LYS A 142 6.32 1.28 11.79
CA LYS A 142 7.68 1.80 11.47
C LYS A 142 7.93 1.79 9.94
N SER A 143 8.90 2.57 9.45
CA SER A 143 9.57 2.35 8.17
C SER A 143 10.79 1.45 8.33
N GLU A 144 10.87 0.34 7.59
CA GLU A 144 12.15 -0.39 7.52
C GLU A 144 13.07 0.35 6.56
N GLU A 145 14.24 0.78 7.06
CA GLU A 145 15.41 0.94 6.18
C GLU A 145 15.75 -0.46 5.70
N MET A 146 15.58 -0.72 4.39
CA MET A 146 16.09 -1.94 3.75
C MET A 146 17.61 -1.86 3.58
#